data_AF-C8XK80-F1
#
_entry.id   AF-C8XK80-F1
#
_cell.length_a   1.000
_cell.length_b   1.000
_cell.length_c   1.000
_cell.angle_alpha   90.00
_cell.angle_beta   90.00
_cell.angle_gamma   90.00
#
_symmetry.space_group_name_H-M   'P 1'
#
loop_
_entity.id
_entity.type
_entity.pdbx_description
1 polymer ?
#
loop_
_entity_poly.entity_id
_entity_poly.type
_entity_poly.pdbx_seq_one_letter_code
_entity_poly.pdbx_strand_id
1 'polypeptide(L)'
;MYDYIATLLADAAVLPDEPDSEEEFELAKIRLISRARLVLDIIEGQAVHSLRSSLPQTSYSEIGDAQGISKQASRIRHTKLEQVLRVHQLDGRRHSLAKAVVSTKHRRAAAPVRQARRRPREG
;
A
#
# COMPACT_ATOMS: atom_id res chain seq x y z
N MET A 1 10.51 -12.50 4.77
CA MET A 1 10.03 -11.15 4.34
C MET A 1 11.11 -10.45 3.53
N TYR A 2 12.33 -10.36 4.06
CA TYR A 2 13.53 -10.14 3.24
C TYR A 2 13.58 -11.11 2.06
N ASP A 3 13.16 -12.36 2.27
CA ASP A 3 13.09 -13.38 1.22
C ASP A 3 12.15 -13.01 0.07
N TYR A 4 11.00 -12.37 0.33
CA TYR A 4 10.05 -11.99 -0.74
C TYR A 4 10.54 -10.80 -1.56
N ILE A 5 11.15 -9.79 -0.93
CA ILE A 5 11.77 -8.68 -1.66
C ILE A 5 12.99 -9.19 -2.43
N ALA A 6 13.78 -10.10 -1.85
CA ALA A 6 14.87 -10.76 -2.55
C ALA A 6 14.38 -11.59 -3.75
N THR A 7 13.25 -12.29 -3.63
CA THR A 7 12.60 -12.98 -4.76
C THR A 7 12.15 -11.98 -5.83
N LEU A 8 11.48 -10.89 -5.47
CA LEU A 8 11.06 -9.87 -6.43
C LEU A 8 12.25 -9.19 -7.13
N LEU A 9 13.35 -8.96 -6.40
CA LEU A 9 14.60 -8.45 -6.96
C LEU A 9 15.25 -9.47 -7.89
N ALA A 10 15.27 -10.75 -7.51
CA ALA A 10 15.78 -11.83 -8.36
C ALA A 10 14.96 -11.96 -9.65
N ASP A 11 13.62 -11.95 -9.55
CA ASP A 11 12.70 -12.00 -10.70
C ASP A 11 12.81 -10.75 -11.60
N ALA A 12 13.16 -9.60 -11.03
CA ALA A 12 13.46 -8.39 -11.78
C ALA A 12 14.87 -8.42 -12.41
N ALA A 13 15.81 -9.19 -11.85
CA ALA A 13 17.17 -9.34 -12.34
C ALA A 13 17.32 -10.44 -13.41
N VAL A 14 16.29 -11.28 -13.61
CA VAL A 14 16.26 -12.23 -14.73
C VAL A 14 16.26 -11.46 -16.04
N LEU A 15 17.33 -11.62 -16.82
CA LEU A 15 17.42 -11.10 -18.17
C LEU A 15 16.31 -11.74 -19.02
N PRO A 16 15.53 -10.94 -19.77
CA PRO A 16 14.62 -11.51 -20.76
C PRO A 16 15.44 -12.32 -21.78
N ASP A 17 14.83 -13.37 -22.32
CA ASP A 17 15.39 -14.11 -23.45
C ASP A 17 15.72 -13.15 -24.61
N GLU A 18 16.67 -13.52 -25.47
CA GLU A 18 16.98 -12.72 -26.67
C GLU A 18 15.68 -12.50 -27.47
N PRO A 19 15.23 -11.25 -27.66
CA PRO A 19 13.96 -10.98 -28.30
C PRO A 19 14.04 -11.26 -29.80
N ASP A 20 13.00 -11.86 -30.36
CA ASP A 20 12.93 -12.23 -31.78
C ASP A 20 12.60 -11.02 -32.68
N SER A 21 12.21 -9.87 -32.09
CA SER A 21 11.88 -8.63 -32.80
C SER A 21 12.16 -7.34 -31.99
N GLU A 22 12.22 -6.20 -32.70
CA GLU A 22 12.39 -4.87 -32.10
C GLU A 22 11.21 -4.46 -31.19
N GLU A 23 9.99 -4.82 -31.57
CA GLU A 23 8.80 -4.58 -30.74
C GLU A 23 8.88 -5.36 -29.42
N GLU A 24 9.26 -6.63 -29.47
CA GLU A 24 9.43 -7.47 -28.28
C GLU A 24 10.53 -6.93 -27.36
N PHE A 25 11.63 -6.42 -27.92
CA PHE A 25 12.69 -5.76 -27.16
C PHE A 25 12.18 -4.54 -26.40
N GLU A 26 11.48 -3.60 -27.05
CA GLU A 26 10.97 -2.40 -26.37
C GLU A 26 9.89 -2.74 -25.33
N LEU A 27 9.02 -3.73 -25.59
CA LEU A 27 8.07 -4.22 -24.60
C LEU A 27 8.77 -4.88 -23.40
N ALA A 28 9.82 -5.66 -23.62
CA ALA A 28 10.62 -6.28 -22.56
C ALA A 28 11.28 -5.23 -21.66
N LYS A 29 11.81 -4.16 -22.25
CA LYS A 29 12.37 -3.01 -21.55
C LYS A 29 11.33 -2.28 -20.69
N ILE A 30 10.12 -2.03 -21.22
CA ILE A 30 9.03 -1.43 -20.44
C ILE A 30 8.65 -2.32 -19.24
N ARG A 31 8.57 -3.64 -19.45
CA ARG A 31 8.30 -4.60 -18.37
C ARG A 31 9.37 -4.55 -17.29
N LEU A 32 10.65 -4.52 -17.66
CA LEU A 32 11.77 -4.44 -16.73
C LEU A 32 11.72 -3.17 -15.89
N ILE A 33 11.51 -2.01 -16.52
CA ILE A 33 11.36 -0.71 -15.83
C ILE A 33 10.18 -0.78 -14.85
N SER A 34 9.07 -1.39 -15.26
CA SER A 34 7.86 -1.50 -14.43
C SER A 34 8.09 -2.40 -13.21
N ARG A 35 8.82 -3.51 -13.36
CA ARG A 35 9.22 -4.39 -12.25
C ARG A 35 10.15 -3.67 -11.27
N ALA A 36 11.17 -2.97 -11.78
CA ALA A 36 12.10 -2.20 -10.95
C ALA A 36 11.37 -1.12 -10.13
N ARG A 37 10.45 -0.39 -10.76
CA ARG A 37 9.61 0.61 -10.08
C ARG A 37 8.75 0.01 -8.98
N LEU A 38 8.15 -1.16 -9.24
CA LEU A 38 7.34 -1.86 -8.23
C LEU A 38 8.16 -2.22 -6.99
N VAL A 39 9.39 -2.74 -7.19
CA VAL A 39 10.28 -3.07 -6.07
C VAL A 39 10.66 -1.83 -5.27
N LEU A 40 11.00 -0.72 -5.94
CA LEU A 40 11.28 0.55 -5.29
C LEU A 40 10.09 1.07 -4.50
N ASP A 41 8.88 1.03 -5.08
CA ASP A 41 7.64 1.40 -4.38
C ASP A 41 7.46 0.54 -3.12
N ILE A 42 7.67 -0.79 -3.19
CA ILE A 42 7.55 -1.67 -2.01
C ILE A 42 8.55 -1.28 -0.90
N ILE A 43 9.82 -1.06 -1.25
CA ILE A 43 10.87 -0.69 -0.30
C ILE A 43 10.53 0.66 0.35
N GLU A 44 10.15 1.66 -0.45
CA GLU A 44 9.75 2.97 0.04
C GLU A 44 8.52 2.87 0.97
N GLY A 45 7.53 2.07 0.57
CA GLY A 45 6.31 1.84 1.36
C GLY A 45 6.61 1.28 2.73
N GLN A 46 7.49 0.28 2.80
CA GLN A 46 7.92 -0.30 4.07
C GLN A 46 8.71 0.69 4.93
N ALA A 47 9.59 1.50 4.33
CA ALA A 47 10.35 2.51 5.05
C ALA A 47 9.43 3.55 5.69
N VAL A 48 8.50 4.12 4.91
CA VAL A 48 7.52 5.10 5.40
C VAL A 48 6.60 4.47 6.45
N HIS A 49 6.14 3.24 6.23
CA HIS A 49 5.30 2.53 7.19
C HIS A 49 6.02 2.26 8.52
N SER A 50 7.28 1.82 8.46
CA SER A 50 8.11 1.54 9.64
C SER A 50 8.40 2.82 10.42
N LEU A 51 8.70 3.91 9.71
CA LEU A 51 8.87 5.24 10.31
C LEU A 51 7.61 5.68 11.04
N ARG A 52 6.43 5.62 10.40
CA ARG A 52 5.17 6.04 11.03
C ARG A 52 4.67 5.10 12.11
N SER A 53 5.11 3.84 12.10
CA SER A 53 4.79 2.88 13.17
C SER A 53 5.66 3.10 14.41
N SER A 54 6.94 3.46 14.22
CA SER A 54 7.89 3.73 15.31
C SER A 54 7.78 5.16 15.85
N LEU A 55 7.48 6.12 14.98
CA LEU A 55 7.30 7.54 15.28
C LEU A 55 5.97 8.03 14.71
N PRO A 56 4.84 7.75 15.39
CA PRO A 56 3.50 8.10 14.89
C PRO A 56 3.26 9.59 14.68
N GLN A 57 4.07 10.43 15.35
CA GLN A 57 3.98 11.90 15.25
C GLN A 57 4.66 12.45 13.99
N THR A 58 5.45 11.66 13.27
CA THR A 58 6.09 12.12 12.04
C THR A 58 5.03 12.47 11.01
N SER A 59 5.02 13.74 10.62
CA SER A 59 4.06 14.32 9.71
C SER A 59 4.41 14.02 8.26
N TYR A 60 3.42 14.02 7.37
CA TYR A 60 3.67 13.95 5.92
C TYR A 60 4.43 15.17 5.37
N SER A 61 4.58 16.24 6.16
CA SER A 61 5.45 17.36 5.76
C SER A 61 6.90 16.93 5.87
N GLU A 62 7.32 16.44 7.04
CA GLU A 62 8.70 16.01 7.28
C GLU A 62 9.12 14.85 6.37
N ILE A 63 8.20 13.91 6.12
CA ILE A 63 8.45 12.81 5.18
C ILE A 63 8.60 13.36 3.75
N GLY A 64 7.74 14.30 3.35
CA GLY A 64 7.84 14.97 2.05
C GLY A 64 9.15 15.74 1.90
N ASP A 65 9.55 16.50 2.92
CA ASP A 65 10.78 17.28 2.94
C ASP A 65 12.00 16.37 2.78
N ALA A 66 12.04 15.24 3.49
CA ALA A 66 13.11 14.23 3.35
C ALA A 66 13.15 13.55 1.96
N GLN A 67 12.00 13.51 1.28
CA GLN A 67 11.86 12.97 -0.08
C GLN A 67 12.06 14.04 -1.17
N GLY A 68 12.22 15.31 -0.80
CA GLY A 68 12.28 16.42 -1.75
C GLY A 68 10.96 16.69 -2.48
N ILE A 69 9.81 16.35 -1.87
CA ILE A 69 8.48 16.52 -2.45
C ILE A 69 7.53 17.27 -1.50
N SER A 70 6.44 17.81 -2.04
CA SER A 70 5.43 18.47 -1.21
C SER A 70 4.71 17.50 -0.26
N LYS A 71 4.18 18.02 0.85
CA LYS A 71 3.33 17.29 1.80
C LYS A 71 2.18 16.53 1.11
N GLN A 72 1.54 17.15 0.13
CA GLN A 72 0.41 16.52 -0.59
C GLN A 72 0.90 15.38 -1.48
N ALA A 73 2.04 15.54 -2.15
CA ALA A 73 2.66 14.47 -2.92
C ALA A 73 3.08 13.30 -2.01
N SER A 74 3.65 13.58 -0.84
CA SER A 74 4.00 12.56 0.16
C SER A 74 2.78 11.78 0.65
N ARG A 75 1.67 12.47 0.96
CA ARG A 75 0.42 11.81 1.36
C ARG A 75 -0.16 10.92 0.26
N ILE A 76 -0.20 11.40 -0.98
CA ILE A 76 -0.70 10.63 -2.13
C ILE A 76 0.20 9.40 -2.35
N ARG A 77 1.51 9.60 -2.33
CA ARG A 77 2.48 8.53 -2.49
C ARG A 77 2.33 7.49 -1.38
N HIS A 78 2.28 7.89 -0.12
CA HIS A 78 2.06 6.94 0.98
C HIS A 78 0.77 6.11 0.81
N THR A 79 -0.32 6.74 0.38
CA THR A 79 -1.58 6.01 0.09
C THR A 79 -1.40 4.98 -1.02
N LYS A 80 -0.70 5.34 -2.11
CA LYS A 80 -0.36 4.39 -3.19
C LYS A 80 0.51 3.25 -2.67
N LEU A 81 1.50 3.57 -1.84
CA LEU A 81 2.40 2.58 -1.24
C LEU A 81 1.66 1.59 -0.33
N GLU A 82 0.71 2.05 0.48
CA GLU A 82 -0.16 1.16 1.27
C GLU A 82 -0.97 0.22 0.37
N GLN A 83 -1.51 0.70 -0.76
CA GLN A 83 -2.22 -0.16 -1.71
C GLN A 83 -1.32 -1.22 -2.32
N VAL A 84 -0.10 -0.86 -2.73
CA VAL A 84 0.91 -1.79 -3.24
C VAL A 84 1.22 -2.86 -2.20
N LEU A 85 1.50 -2.48 -0.95
CA LEU A 85 1.78 -3.44 0.12
C LEU A 85 0.60 -4.40 0.39
N ARG A 86 -0.64 -3.93 0.28
CA ARG A 86 -1.85 -4.76 0.41
C ARG A 86 -1.99 -5.75 -0.75
N VAL A 87 -1.84 -5.30 -1.99
CA VAL A 87 -1.94 -6.17 -3.20
C VAL A 87 -0.90 -7.28 -3.14
N HIS A 88 0.32 -6.95 -2.71
CA HIS A 88 1.42 -7.89 -2.60
C HIS A 88 1.42 -8.69 -1.28
N GLN A 89 0.33 -8.61 -0.49
CA GLN A 89 0.13 -9.31 0.78
C GLN A 89 1.28 -9.18 1.79
N LEU A 90 2.16 -8.19 1.61
CA LEU A 90 3.30 -7.92 2.49
C LEU A 90 2.84 -7.41 3.86
N ASP A 91 1.59 -6.95 3.94
CA ASP A 91 0.92 -6.53 5.17
C ASP A 91 0.24 -7.72 5.92
N GLY A 92 0.42 -8.95 5.44
CA GLY A 92 -0.23 -10.18 5.94
C GLY A 92 0.01 -10.50 7.43
N ARG A 93 1.00 -9.88 8.08
CA ARG A 93 1.22 -10.01 9.54
C ARG A 93 0.16 -9.30 10.39
N ARG A 94 -0.57 -8.31 9.87
CA ARG A 94 -1.67 -7.66 10.60
C ARG A 94 -3.02 -8.34 10.40
N HIS A 95 -3.25 -9.03 9.29
CA HIS A 95 -4.55 -9.67 9.04
C HIS A 95 -4.73 -11.03 9.71
N SER A 96 -3.64 -11.73 10.06
CA SER A 96 -3.70 -12.91 10.93
C SER A 96 -3.95 -12.55 12.40
N LEU A 97 -3.50 -11.37 12.86
CA LEU A 97 -3.75 -10.87 14.22
C LEU A 97 -5.08 -10.11 14.36
N ALA A 98 -5.59 -9.47 13.30
CA ALA A 98 -6.89 -8.76 13.34
C ALA A 98 -8.11 -9.71 13.32
N LYS A 99 -7.92 -10.99 12.97
CA LYS A 99 -8.96 -12.03 13.08
C LYS A 99 -8.82 -12.91 14.33
N ALA A 100 -7.74 -12.73 15.10
CA ALA A 100 -7.59 -13.38 16.39
C ALA A 100 -8.30 -12.55 17.47
N VAL A 101 -9.51 -12.98 17.81
CA VAL A 101 -10.21 -12.70 19.08
C VAL A 101 -10.80 -11.28 19.22
N VAL A 102 -11.97 -11.07 18.61
CA VAL A 102 -13.05 -10.37 19.32
C VAL A 102 -14.13 -11.41 19.55
N SER A 103 -14.26 -11.87 20.80
CA SER A 103 -15.33 -12.78 21.17
C SER A 103 -16.68 -12.15 20.81
N THR A 104 -17.57 -12.94 20.23
CA THR A 104 -18.93 -12.57 19.83
C THR A 104 -19.81 -12.08 20.98
N LYS A 105 -19.33 -12.10 22.23
CA LYS A 105 -20.06 -11.64 23.42
C LYS A 105 -20.25 -10.11 23.50
N HIS A 106 -19.45 -9.30 22.80
CA HIS A 106 -19.59 -7.83 22.81
C HIS A 106 -20.34 -7.25 21.61
N ARG A 107 -20.78 -8.06 20.65
CA ARG A 107 -21.58 -7.61 19.49
C ARG A 107 -23.08 -7.50 19.82
N ARG A 108 -23.43 -6.93 20.97
CA ARG A 108 -24.81 -6.57 21.37
C ARG A 108 -24.82 -5.18 22.02
N ALA A 109 -24.37 -4.15 21.32
CA ALA A 109 -24.52 -2.77 21.82
C ALA A 109 -24.54 -1.68 20.74
N ALA A 110 -24.75 -2.01 19.46
CA ALA A 110 -24.88 -1.00 18.42
C ALA A 110 -25.95 -1.41 17.41
N ALA A 111 -27.22 -1.31 17.82
CA ALA A 111 -28.32 -1.24 16.87
C ALA A 111 -28.33 0.19 16.27
N PRO A 112 -28.23 0.38 14.95
CA PRO A 112 -28.40 1.70 14.36
C PRO A 112 -29.89 2.08 14.43
N VAL A 113 -30.23 2.98 15.34
CA VAL A 113 -31.54 3.63 15.40
C VAL A 113 -31.68 4.52 14.17
N ARG A 114 -32.29 3.99 13.11
CA ARG A 114 -32.74 4.78 11.96
C ARG A 114 -33.86 5.72 12.43
N GLN A 115 -33.51 6.95 12.81
CA GLN A 115 -34.50 8.03 12.92
C GLN A 115 -34.98 8.40 11.51
N ALA A 116 -36.22 7.98 11.20
CA ALA A 116 -36.94 8.48 10.04
C ALA A 116 -37.25 9.97 10.24
N ARG A 117 -36.74 10.81 9.33
CA ARG A 117 -37.09 12.23 9.22
C ARG A 117 -38.61 12.37 9.00
N ARG A 118 -39.32 12.99 9.95
CA ARG A 118 -40.69 13.48 9.75
C ARG A 118 -40.66 14.66 8.78
N ARG A 119 -41.48 14.59 7.73
CA ARG A 119 -41.76 15.70 6.79
C ARG A 119 -42.51 16.83 7.51
N PRO A 120 -42.37 18.09 7.05
CA PRO A 120 -43.10 19.22 7.61
C PRO A 120 -44.59 19.15 7.27
N ARG A 121 -45.44 19.55 8.22
CA ARG A 121 -46.88 19.78 8.05
C ARG A 121 -47.07 21.02 7.16
N GLU A 122 -47.77 20.84 6.05
CA GLU A 122 -48.39 21.94 5.32
C GLU A 122 -49.51 22.54 6.19
N GLY A 123 -49.59 23.88 6.17
CA GLY A 123 -50.69 24.67 6.70
C GLY A 123 -51.30 25.47 5.57
#